data_AF-A0A7S0LBB1-F1
#
_entry.id   AF-A0A7S0LBB1-F1
#
_cell.length_a   1.000
_cell.length_b   1.000
_cell.length_c   1.000
_cell.angle_alpha   90.00
_cell.angle_beta   90.00
_cell.angle_gamma   90.00
#
_symmetry.space_group_name_H-M   'P 1'
#
loop_
_entity.id
_entity.type
_entity.pdbx_description
1 polymer ?
#
loop_
_entity_poly.entity_id
_entity_poly.type
_entity_poly.pdbx_seq_one_letter_code
_entity_poly.pdbx_strand_id
1 'polypeptide(L)'
;YAHVAPVLTLVSRALGVDPALLRIYDPYFCNGAVERHLLPLGFGSVHNVNEDFYAVQRAGTLPSFDILLTNPPYSGTHPERLLEFCTEIARPWLLLMPNWVYDRAHFVDSLPALKPAFYIVPRKRYHYWTPRGRRS
;
A
#
# COMPACT_ATOMS: atom_id res chain seq x y z
N TYR A 1 -7.59 -8.63 -1.59
CA TYR A 1 -7.71 -7.51 -2.54
C TYR A 1 -9.14 -7.17 -2.96
N ALA A 2 -10.10 -8.13 -2.99
CA ALA A 2 -11.50 -7.81 -3.33
C ALA A 2 -12.13 -6.66 -2.49
N HIS A 3 -11.76 -6.54 -1.22
CA HIS A 3 -12.27 -5.44 -0.36
C HIS A 3 -11.73 -4.05 -0.73
N VAL A 4 -10.58 -3.95 -1.39
CA VAL A 4 -10.02 -2.66 -1.83
C VAL A 4 -10.39 -2.33 -3.28
N ALA A 5 -10.83 -3.31 -4.07
CA ALA A 5 -11.20 -3.10 -5.48
C ALA A 5 -12.24 -1.99 -5.70
N PRO A 6 -13.34 -1.87 -4.91
CA PRO A 6 -14.27 -0.76 -5.07
C PRO A 6 -13.61 0.61 -4.88
N VAL A 7 -12.66 0.72 -3.96
CA VAL A 7 -11.91 1.97 -3.72
C VAL A 7 -10.98 2.28 -4.89
N LEU A 8 -10.26 1.27 -5.40
CA LEU A 8 -9.41 1.43 -6.60
C LEU A 8 -10.23 1.86 -7.83
N THR A 9 -11.44 1.33 -8.01
CA THR A 9 -12.37 1.76 -9.06
C THR A 9 -12.79 3.21 -8.88
N LEU A 10 -13.06 3.66 -7.65
CA LEU A 10 -13.38 5.06 -7.37
C LEU A 10 -12.19 5.98 -7.67
N VAL A 11 -10.97 5.58 -7.31
CA VAL A 11 -9.73 6.31 -7.63
C VAL A 11 -9.54 6.41 -9.14
N SER A 12 -9.70 5.30 -9.86
CA SER A 12 -9.61 5.26 -11.34
C SER A 12 -10.57 6.26 -11.98
N ARG A 13 -11.84 6.27 -11.52
CA ARG A 13 -12.86 7.21 -11.99
C ARG A 13 -12.53 8.66 -11.67
N ALA A 14 -12.05 8.94 -10.46
CA ALA A 14 -11.68 10.30 -10.05
C ALA A 14 -10.49 10.84 -10.87
N LEU A 15 -9.58 9.96 -11.29
CA LEU A 15 -8.43 10.31 -12.12
C LEU A 15 -8.73 10.27 -13.63
N GLY A 16 -9.91 9.78 -14.05
CA GLY A 16 -10.24 9.60 -15.47
C GLY A 16 -9.39 8.53 -16.16
N VAL A 17 -8.88 7.56 -15.42
CA VAL A 17 -8.02 6.48 -15.93
C VAL A 17 -8.80 5.16 -15.96
N ASP A 18 -8.60 4.35 -17.00
CA ASP A 18 -9.15 2.99 -17.05
C ASP A 18 -8.58 2.15 -15.89
N PRO A 19 -9.40 1.38 -15.13
CA PRO A 19 -8.90 0.52 -14.05
C PRO A 19 -7.73 -0.39 -14.44
N ALA A 20 -7.70 -0.88 -15.68
CA ALA A 20 -6.62 -1.73 -16.18
C ALA A 20 -5.29 -0.97 -16.31
N LEU A 21 -5.36 0.36 -16.49
CA LEU A 21 -4.22 1.27 -16.66
C LEU A 21 -3.85 2.02 -15.38
N LEU A 22 -4.70 1.99 -14.34
CA LEU A 22 -4.41 2.60 -13.04
C LEU A 22 -3.10 2.04 -12.48
N ARG A 23 -2.07 2.89 -12.36
CA ARG A 23 -0.73 2.48 -11.94
C ARG A 23 -0.67 2.33 -10.42
N ILE A 24 -0.63 1.09 -9.97
CA ILE A 24 -0.61 0.72 -8.56
C ILE A 24 0.82 0.39 -8.16
N TYR A 25 1.33 1.06 -7.13
CA TYR A 25 2.66 0.80 -6.58
C TYR A 25 2.58 0.04 -5.26
N ASP A 26 3.27 -1.10 -5.18
CA ASP A 26 3.53 -1.83 -3.92
C ASP A 26 5.05 -1.92 -3.70
N PRO A 27 5.63 -1.08 -2.82
CA PRO A 27 7.07 -1.00 -2.59
C PRO A 27 7.65 -2.24 -1.89
N TYR A 28 6.80 -3.07 -1.27
CA TYR A 28 7.27 -4.24 -0.53
C TYR A 28 7.05 -5.50 -1.34
N PHE A 29 8.14 -6.01 -1.92
CA PHE A 29 8.07 -7.19 -2.76
C PHE A 29 7.62 -8.45 -2.00
N CYS A 30 6.50 -9.02 -2.43
CA CYS A 30 5.97 -10.27 -1.88
C CYS A 30 5.76 -11.31 -2.98
N ASN A 31 6.81 -11.58 -3.77
CA ASN A 31 6.78 -12.56 -4.85
C ASN A 31 5.64 -12.30 -5.85
N GLY A 32 5.36 -11.03 -6.20
CA GLY A 32 4.31 -10.64 -7.15
C GLY A 32 2.88 -10.99 -6.72
N ALA A 33 2.62 -11.21 -5.41
CA ALA A 33 1.29 -11.61 -4.94
C ALA A 33 0.21 -10.56 -5.26
N VAL A 34 0.54 -9.29 -5.08
CA VAL A 34 -0.38 -8.17 -5.35
C VAL A 34 -0.85 -8.16 -6.81
N GLU A 35 0.07 -8.34 -7.76
CA GLU A 35 -0.23 -8.40 -9.19
C GLU A 35 -1.17 -9.56 -9.52
N ARG A 36 -0.84 -10.78 -9.06
CA ARG A 36 -1.69 -11.98 -9.28
C ARG A 36 -3.10 -11.82 -8.74
N HIS A 37 -3.28 -11.07 -7.65
CA HIS A 37 -4.59 -10.87 -7.05
C HIS A 37 -5.39 -9.71 -7.65
N LEU A 38 -4.70 -8.71 -8.20
CA LEU A 38 -5.32 -7.50 -8.77
C LEU A 38 -5.68 -7.66 -10.24
N LEU A 39 -4.89 -8.42 -11.01
CA LEU A 39 -5.14 -8.70 -12.42
C LEU A 39 -6.57 -9.26 -12.67
N PRO A 40 -7.04 -10.32 -12.00
CA PRO A 40 -8.40 -10.84 -12.20
C PRO A 40 -9.50 -9.89 -11.71
N LEU A 41 -9.15 -8.83 -10.97
CA LEU A 41 -10.09 -7.79 -10.53
C LEU A 41 -10.15 -6.60 -11.51
N GLY A 42 -9.41 -6.66 -12.62
CA GLY A 42 -9.39 -5.63 -13.66
C GLY A 42 -8.29 -4.59 -13.51
N PHE A 43 -7.32 -4.79 -12.63
CA PHE A 43 -6.18 -3.87 -12.42
C PHE A 43 -4.89 -4.52 -12.91
N GLY A 44 -4.45 -4.17 -14.11
CA GLY A 44 -3.30 -4.79 -14.78
C GLY A 44 -1.98 -4.05 -14.61
N SER A 45 -2.00 -2.78 -14.22
CA SER A 45 -0.81 -1.93 -14.12
C SER A 45 -0.28 -1.89 -12.69
N VAL A 46 0.46 -2.93 -12.28
CA VAL A 46 0.98 -3.08 -10.92
C VAL A 46 2.51 -3.13 -10.92
N HIS A 47 3.16 -2.24 -10.18
CA HIS A 47 4.60 -2.27 -9.92
C HIS A 47 4.87 -2.94 -8.57
N ASN A 48 5.32 -4.20 -8.61
CA ASN A 48 5.81 -4.95 -7.44
C ASN A 48 7.06 -5.75 -7.82
N VAL A 49 8.20 -5.07 -7.85
CA VAL A 49 9.49 -5.66 -8.26
C VAL A 49 10.38 -5.88 -7.03
N ASN A 50 11.32 -6.82 -7.14
CA ASN A 50 12.23 -7.18 -6.04
C ASN A 50 13.35 -6.14 -5.87
N GLU A 51 12.98 -4.97 -5.37
CA GLU A 51 13.88 -3.85 -5.09
C GLU A 51 13.81 -3.42 -3.62
N ASP A 52 14.88 -2.80 -3.12
CA ASP A 52 14.85 -2.14 -1.82
C ASP A 52 14.14 -0.79 -1.95
N PHE A 53 12.91 -0.72 -1.46
CA PHE A 53 12.09 0.49 -1.45
C PHE A 53 12.86 1.74 -0.98
N TYR A 54 13.61 1.63 0.11
CA TYR A 54 14.28 2.80 0.68
C TYR A 54 15.50 3.21 -0.13
N ALA A 55 16.17 2.25 -0.78
CA ALA A 55 17.23 2.57 -1.72
C ALA A 55 16.67 3.32 -2.93
N VAL A 56 15.55 2.86 -3.49
CA VAL A 56 14.85 3.49 -4.62
C VAL A 56 14.35 4.90 -4.26
N GLN A 57 13.78 5.07 -3.07
CA GLN A 57 13.36 6.37 -2.55
C GLN A 57 14.55 7.34 -2.43
N ARG A 58 15.67 6.91 -1.80
CA ARG A 58 16.87 7.76 -1.65
C ARG A 58 17.52 8.12 -2.98
N ALA A 59 17.47 7.21 -3.95
CA ALA A 59 18.01 7.45 -5.29
C ALA A 59 17.12 8.37 -6.15
N GLY A 60 15.88 8.66 -5.71
CA GLY A 60 14.92 9.43 -6.50
C GLY A 60 14.42 8.68 -7.75
N THR A 61 14.52 7.34 -7.76
CA THR A 61 14.19 6.49 -8.90
C THR A 61 12.86 5.76 -8.73
N LEU A 62 11.93 6.34 -7.96
CA LEU A 62 10.60 5.76 -7.76
C LEU A 62 9.88 5.60 -9.11
N PRO A 63 9.12 4.51 -9.30
CA PRO A 63 8.31 4.36 -10.50
C PRO A 63 7.25 5.46 -10.55
N SER A 64 6.75 5.74 -11.76
CA SER A 64 5.58 6.60 -11.90
C SER A 64 4.32 5.80 -11.54
N PHE A 65 3.56 6.25 -10.54
CA PHE A 65 2.33 5.59 -10.09
C PHE A 65 1.16 6.56 -9.89
N ASP A 66 -0.06 6.06 -9.79
CA ASP A 66 -1.26 6.84 -9.49
C ASP A 66 -1.69 6.66 -8.04
N ILE A 67 -1.52 5.45 -7.50
CA ILE A 67 -1.89 5.09 -6.13
C ILE A 67 -0.86 4.14 -5.52
N LEU A 68 -0.58 4.35 -4.23
CA LEU A 68 0.18 3.40 -3.41
C LEU A 68 -0.79 2.38 -2.79
N LEU A 69 -0.54 1.08 -2.93
CA LEU A 69 -1.31 0.03 -2.28
C LEU A 69 -0.35 -1.01 -1.73
N THR A 70 -0.33 -1.19 -0.40
CA THR A 70 0.61 -2.15 0.17
C THR A 70 0.15 -2.78 1.47
N ASN A 71 0.69 -3.97 1.74
CA ASN A 71 0.67 -4.66 3.00
C ASN A 71 2.12 -4.74 3.52
N PRO A 72 2.60 -3.70 4.23
CA PRO A 72 4.01 -3.58 4.56
C PRO A 72 4.45 -4.61 5.61
N PRO A 73 5.76 -4.87 5.74
CA PRO A 73 6.31 -5.50 6.93
C PRO A 73 5.96 -4.66 8.17
N TYR A 74 5.62 -5.35 9.26
CA TYR A 74 5.27 -4.69 10.53
C TYR A 74 6.42 -4.64 11.53
N SER A 75 7.59 -5.13 11.15
CA SER A 75 8.79 -5.16 11.97
C SER A 75 9.59 -3.86 11.88
N GLY A 76 10.40 -3.58 12.90
CA GLY A 76 11.34 -2.46 12.87
C GLY A 76 10.64 -1.11 12.69
N THR A 77 11.17 -0.29 11.78
CA THR A 77 10.69 1.08 11.49
C THR A 77 9.92 1.18 10.17
N HIS A 78 9.50 0.04 9.61
CA HIS A 78 8.82 0.03 8.30
C HIS A 78 7.49 0.80 8.30
N PRO A 79 6.61 0.66 9.32
CA PRO A 79 5.37 1.41 9.39
C PRO A 79 5.60 2.93 9.45
N GLU A 80 6.50 3.39 10.31
CA GLU A 80 6.81 4.81 10.52
C GLU A 80 7.32 5.45 9.23
N ARG A 81 8.31 4.83 8.59
CA ARG A 81 8.91 5.34 7.34
C ARG A 81 7.93 5.33 6.16
N LEU A 82 7.01 4.35 6.14
CA LEU A 82 5.97 4.30 5.12
C LEU A 82 4.96 5.43 5.28
N LEU A 83 4.59 5.76 6.52
CA LEU A 83 3.67 6.86 6.79
C LEU A 83 4.29 8.21 6.46
N GLU A 84 5.56 8.42 6.83
CA GLU A 84 6.34 9.59 6.40
C GLU A 84 6.32 9.72 4.87
N PHE A 85 6.63 8.64 4.15
CA PHE A 85 6.53 8.64 2.69
C PHE A 85 5.12 9.00 2.17
N CYS A 86 4.06 8.47 2.79
CA CYS A 86 2.68 8.83 2.42
C CYS A 86 2.35 10.31 2.61
N THR A 87 2.98 10.99 3.58
CA THR A 87 2.81 12.44 3.77
C THR A 87 3.51 13.27 2.69
N GLU A 88 4.54 12.72 2.05
CA GLU A 88 5.37 13.42 1.06
C GLU A 88 4.84 13.30 -0.38
N ILE A 89 4.26 12.15 -0.75
CA ILE A 89 3.98 11.82 -2.16
C ILE A 89 2.79 12.55 -2.79
N ALA A 90 1.95 13.25 -2.02
CA ALA A 90 0.73 13.92 -2.49
C ALA A 90 -0.16 13.06 -3.42
N ARG A 91 -0.14 11.74 -3.24
CA ARG A 91 -0.86 10.73 -4.04
C ARG A 91 -1.75 9.90 -3.13
N PRO A 92 -2.89 9.39 -3.62
CA PRO A 92 -3.74 8.51 -2.83
C PRO A 92 -2.99 7.24 -2.44
N TRP A 93 -3.36 6.68 -1.28
CA TRP A 93 -2.74 5.47 -0.75
C TRP A 93 -3.75 4.59 -0.01
N LEU A 94 -3.46 3.29 0.03
CA LEU A 94 -4.19 2.27 0.76
C LEU A 94 -3.20 1.36 1.47
N LEU A 95 -3.18 1.42 2.80
CA LEU A 95 -2.23 0.66 3.63
C LEU A 95 -2.98 -0.38 4.46
N LEU A 96 -2.55 -1.64 4.41
CA LEU A 96 -3.01 -2.66 5.34
C LEU A 96 -2.14 -2.62 6.61
N MET A 97 -2.60 -1.90 7.63
CA MET A 97 -1.89 -1.74 8.90
C MET A 97 -2.55 -2.53 10.05
N PRO A 98 -1.76 -3.05 11.00
CA PRO A 98 -2.30 -3.66 12.22
C PRO A 98 -2.79 -2.59 13.18
N ASN A 99 -3.74 -2.96 14.04
CA ASN A 99 -4.39 -2.04 14.98
C ASN A 99 -3.39 -1.28 15.88
N TRP A 100 -2.32 -1.90 16.34
CA TRP A 100 -1.38 -1.22 17.23
C TRP A 100 -0.67 0.00 16.59
N VAL A 101 -0.67 0.12 15.25
CA VAL A 101 -0.07 1.27 14.56
C VAL A 101 -0.79 2.57 14.92
N TYR A 102 -2.12 2.54 15.09
CA TYR A 102 -2.88 3.77 15.38
C TYR A 102 -2.62 4.31 16.80
N ASP A 103 -2.13 3.46 17.71
CA ASP A 103 -1.82 3.83 19.10
C ASP A 103 -0.39 4.35 19.28
N ARG A 104 0.46 4.32 18.24
CA ARG A 104 1.83 4.84 18.31
C ARG A 104 1.83 6.37 18.25
N ALA A 105 2.57 7.01 19.16
CA ALA A 105 2.71 8.47 19.20
C ALA A 105 3.11 9.06 17.83
N HIS A 106 4.09 8.45 17.14
CA HIS A 106 4.52 8.86 15.81
C HIS A 106 3.39 8.85 14.75
N PHE A 107 2.48 7.87 14.84
CA PHE A 107 1.31 7.82 13.98
C PHE A 107 0.36 8.98 14.27
N VAL A 108 0.06 9.23 15.56
CA VAL A 108 -0.81 10.33 16.01
C VAL A 108 -0.24 11.69 15.60
N ASP A 109 1.08 11.87 15.69
CA ASP A 109 1.76 13.10 15.32
C ASP A 109 1.73 13.34 13.79
N SER A 110 1.69 12.27 13.01
CA SER A 110 1.61 12.32 11.53
C SER A 110 0.18 12.55 11.02
N LEU A 111 -0.85 12.27 11.83
CA LEU A 111 -2.26 12.37 11.43
C LEU A 111 -2.68 13.71 10.81
N PRO A 112 -2.23 14.89 11.29
CA PRO A 112 -2.58 16.17 10.66
C PRO A 112 -2.11 16.25 9.21
N ALA A 113 -0.91 15.76 8.91
CA ALA A 113 -0.34 15.74 7.56
C ALA A 113 -0.98 14.66 6.67
N LEU A 114 -1.53 13.61 7.28
CA LEU A 114 -2.22 12.54 6.56
C LEU A 114 -3.66 12.90 6.17
N LYS A 115 -4.22 14.04 6.60
CA LYS A 115 -5.61 14.41 6.26
C LYS A 115 -5.79 14.60 4.73
N PRO A 116 -6.86 14.04 4.12
CA PRO A 116 -8.04 13.42 4.75
C PRO A 116 -7.98 11.88 4.85
N ALA A 117 -6.97 11.31 5.51
CA ALA A 117 -6.90 9.88 5.82
C ALA A 117 -8.07 9.42 6.70
N PHE A 118 -8.53 8.19 6.46
CA PHE A 118 -9.54 7.51 7.26
C PHE A 118 -9.25 6.01 7.34
N TYR A 119 -9.89 5.33 8.30
CA TYR A 119 -9.74 3.89 8.50
C TYR A 119 -10.90 3.11 7.91
N ILE A 120 -10.60 1.94 7.36
CA ILE A 120 -11.59 0.93 6.98
C ILE A 120 -11.35 -0.29 7.86
N VAL A 121 -12.32 -0.58 8.74
CA VAL A 121 -12.26 -1.76 9.62
C VAL A 121 -13.12 -2.89 9.00
N PRO A 122 -12.53 -4.04 8.66
CA PRO A 122 -13.31 -5.15 8.11
C PRO A 122 -14.19 -5.77 9.19
N ARG A 123 -15.38 -6.26 8.82
CA ARG A 123 -16.29 -6.98 9.73
C ARG A 123 -15.72 -8.30 10.26
N LYS A 124 -14.75 -8.88 9.53
CA LYS A 124 -14.03 -10.10 9.91
C LYS A 124 -12.55 -9.82 9.95
N ARG A 125 -11.85 -10.40 10.92
CA ARG A 125 -10.39 -10.29 11.04
C ARG A 125 -9.72 -10.89 9.80
N TYR A 126 -8.72 -10.20 9.26
CA TYR A 126 -7.85 -10.79 8.25
C TYR A 126 -6.91 -11.81 8.90
N HIS A 127 -6.84 -13.00 8.31
CA HIS A 127 -5.81 -13.98 8.62
C HIS A 127 -4.65 -13.79 7.66
N TYR A 128 -3.49 -13.45 8.18
CA TYR A 128 -2.28 -13.36 7.38
C TYR A 128 -1.83 -14.77 7.01
N TRP A 129 -1.64 -14.99 5.71
CA TRP A 129 -1.02 -16.21 5.22
C TRP A 129 0.50 -16.03 5.21
N THR A 130 1.20 -16.90 5.95
CA THR A 130 2.67 -16.97 5.88
C THR A 130 3.05 -18.04 4.85
N PRO A 131 3.88 -17.74 3.83
CA PRO A 131 4.40 -18.76 2.93
C PRO A 131 5.11 -19.87 3.70
N ARG A 132 4.93 -21.13 3.28
CA ARG A 132 5.65 -22.27 3.87
C ARG A 132 7.17 -22.04 3.77
N GLY A 133 7.90 -22.29 4.87
CA GLY A 133 9.36 -22.16 4.93
C GLY A 133 9.90 -20.81 5.45
N ARG A 134 9.04 -19.88 5.91
CA ARG A 134 9.45 -18.58 6.48
C ARG A 134 9.11 -18.38 7.97
N ARG A 135 8.88 -19.47 8.72
CA ARG A 135 8.88 -19.42 10.19
C ARG A 135 10.31 -19.75 10.65
N SER A 136 11.01 -18.74 11.18
CA SER A 136 12.15 -18.97 12.08
C SER A 136 11.61 -19.36 13.45
#